data_AF-A0A931GV86-F1
#
_entry.id   AF-A0A931GV86-F1
#
_cell.length_a   1.000
_cell.length_b   1.000
_cell.length_c   1.000
_cell.angle_alpha   90.00
_cell.angle_beta   90.00
_cell.angle_gamma   90.00
#
_symmetry.space_group_name_H-M   'P 1'
#
loop_
_entity.id
_entity.type
_entity.pdbx_description
1 polymer ?
#
loop_
_entity_poly.entity_id
_entity_poly.type
_entity_poly.pdbx_seq_one_letter_code
_entity_poly.pdbx_strand_id
1 'polypeptide(L)'
;MKDFRSESSLGARIRAARRARGLRTARELADAIVGGTLTEAIIENIEAGRKVVLDISQLLNIAMALRVPMSYLLAPLGEPDRPLDLPNLSQAFEGMTAIEFDSWLASSQDGRYQPESLDERNATSELHALREWSALTREAARLQTMFDLETATAASAGPDSPLLRSTESRLNDTRRETGRLAAYLKSAGWQVE
;
A
#
# COMPACT_ATOMS: atom_id res chain seq x y z
N MET A 1 27.17 4.00 0.51
CA MET A 1 26.18 2.88 0.52
C MET A 1 25.32 3.06 -0.71
N LYS A 2 25.18 2.05 -1.57
CA LYS A 2 24.33 2.20 -2.77
C LYS A 2 22.87 2.28 -2.33
N ASP A 3 22.15 3.25 -2.89
CA ASP A 3 20.75 3.47 -2.63
C ASP A 3 19.93 2.45 -3.42
N PHE A 4 19.14 1.62 -2.74
CA PHE A 4 18.31 0.63 -3.42
C PHE A 4 17.26 1.27 -4.33
N ARG A 5 16.93 2.55 -4.14
CA ARG A 5 15.94 3.25 -4.97
C ARG A 5 16.39 3.43 -6.41
N SER A 6 17.70 3.46 -6.68
CA SER A 6 18.27 3.74 -8.01
C SER A 6 19.04 2.55 -8.61
N GLU A 7 18.97 1.36 -8.01
CA GLU A 7 19.64 0.18 -8.56
C GLU A 7 18.92 -0.33 -9.81
N SER A 8 19.68 -0.84 -10.76
CA SER A 8 19.25 -1.13 -12.14
C SER A 8 18.70 -2.55 -12.36
N SER A 9 18.32 -3.25 -11.29
CA SER A 9 17.63 -4.54 -11.38
C SER A 9 16.98 -4.91 -10.05
N LEU A 10 15.95 -5.76 -10.10
CA LEU A 10 15.28 -6.31 -8.92
C LEU A 10 16.28 -6.93 -7.92
N GLY A 11 17.21 -7.76 -8.40
CA GLY A 11 18.21 -8.41 -7.55
C GLY A 11 19.16 -7.42 -6.88
N ALA A 12 19.58 -6.38 -7.61
CA ALA A 12 20.42 -5.31 -7.06
C ALA A 12 19.65 -4.47 -6.03
N ARG A 13 18.37 -4.16 -6.29
CA ARG A 13 17.47 -3.47 -5.34
C ARG A 13 17.29 -4.26 -4.05
N ILE A 14 17.01 -5.56 -4.14
CA ILE A 14 16.90 -6.45 -2.97
C ILE A 14 18.20 -6.47 -2.16
N ARG A 15 19.36 -6.63 -2.82
CA ARG A 15 20.66 -6.63 -2.15
C ARG A 15 20.95 -5.30 -1.44
N ALA A 16 20.69 -4.19 -2.11
CA ALA A 16 20.91 -2.86 -1.55
C ALA A 16 19.96 -2.58 -0.38
N ALA A 17 18.68 -2.94 -0.50
CA ALA A 17 17.69 -2.81 0.57
C ALA A 17 18.07 -3.65 1.78
N ARG A 18 18.50 -4.91 1.57
CA ARG A 18 19.02 -5.80 2.61
C ARG A 18 20.17 -5.16 3.40
N ARG A 19 21.17 -4.61 2.70
CA ARG A 19 22.29 -3.90 3.33
C ARG A 19 21.84 -2.64 4.08
N ALA A 20 20.89 -1.89 3.54
CA ALA A 20 20.32 -0.71 4.19
C ALA A 20 19.53 -1.05 5.48
N ARG A 21 19.10 -2.31 5.63
CA ARG A 21 18.47 -2.84 6.85
C ARG A 21 19.44 -3.49 7.83
N GLY A 22 20.74 -3.40 7.57
CA GLY A 22 21.77 -3.98 8.43
C GLY A 22 21.99 -5.48 8.25
N LEU A 23 21.28 -6.12 7.31
CA LEU A 23 21.43 -7.54 7.00
C LEU A 23 22.63 -7.71 6.05
N ARG A 24 23.73 -8.28 6.55
CA ARG A 24 25.01 -8.36 5.84
C ARG A 24 25.07 -9.51 4.86
N THR A 25 24.38 -10.61 5.14
CA THR A 25 24.38 -11.84 4.33
C THR A 25 23.01 -12.17 3.75
N ALA A 26 22.97 -12.97 2.69
CA ALA A 26 21.70 -13.51 2.14
C ALA A 26 21.02 -14.43 3.16
N ARG A 27 21.80 -15.15 3.97
CA ARG A 27 21.30 -15.95 5.09
C ARG A 27 20.52 -15.13 6.11
N GLU A 28 21.04 -13.98 6.52
CA GLU A 28 20.34 -13.10 7.46
C GLU A 28 18.98 -12.63 6.92
N LEU A 29 18.83 -12.48 5.59
CA LEU A 29 17.52 -12.21 5.00
C LEU A 29 16.62 -13.45 4.98
N ALA A 30 17.16 -14.63 4.69
CA ALA A 30 16.41 -15.88 4.79
C ALA A 30 15.86 -16.09 6.22
N ASP A 31 16.71 -15.88 7.22
CA ASP A 31 16.36 -16.02 8.64
C ASP A 31 15.34 -14.96 9.10
N ALA A 32 15.32 -13.78 8.48
CA ALA A 32 14.33 -12.73 8.75
C ALA A 32 12.94 -13.03 8.16
N ILE A 33 12.83 -13.99 7.23
CA ILE A 33 11.54 -14.40 6.65
C ILE A 33 10.86 -15.39 7.59
N VAL A 34 9.79 -14.92 8.25
CA VAL A 34 8.97 -15.75 9.14
C VAL A 34 8.41 -16.96 8.36
N GLY A 35 8.60 -18.16 8.91
CA GLY A 35 8.18 -19.41 8.26
C GLY A 35 9.22 -20.05 7.33
N GLY A 36 10.38 -19.42 7.11
CA GLY A 36 11.55 -20.06 6.48
C GLY A 36 11.34 -20.55 5.04
N THR A 37 10.48 -19.89 4.27
CA THR A 37 10.09 -20.33 2.92
C THR A 37 11.16 -20.09 1.86
N LEU A 38 12.15 -19.24 2.13
CA LEU A 38 13.26 -18.95 1.21
C LEU A 38 14.59 -19.33 1.87
N THR A 39 15.43 -20.07 1.14
CA THR A 39 16.78 -20.40 1.57
C THR A 39 17.77 -19.30 1.15
N GLU A 40 18.92 -19.27 1.83
CA GLU A 40 20.07 -18.42 1.46
C GLU A 40 20.41 -18.54 -0.03
N ALA A 41 20.53 -19.77 -0.56
CA ALA A 41 20.86 -20.01 -1.96
C ALA A 41 19.83 -19.43 -2.94
N ILE A 42 18.53 -19.45 -2.58
CA ILE A 42 17.47 -18.82 -3.39
C ILE A 42 17.68 -17.31 -3.43
N ILE A 43 17.93 -16.68 -2.28
CA ILE A 43 18.16 -15.23 -2.19
C ILE A 43 19.42 -14.84 -2.95
N GLU A 44 20.51 -15.57 -2.82
CA GLU A 44 21.74 -15.31 -3.58
C GLU A 44 21.53 -15.37 -5.09
N ASN A 45 20.75 -16.36 -5.56
CA ASN A 45 20.42 -16.48 -6.98
C ASN A 45 19.55 -15.31 -7.48
N ILE A 46 18.63 -14.81 -6.66
CA ILE A 46 17.83 -13.62 -6.96
C ILE A 46 18.73 -12.38 -7.02
N GLU A 47 19.54 -12.15 -5.99
CA GLU A 47 20.42 -10.98 -5.93
C GLU A 47 21.48 -10.96 -7.04
N ALA A 48 21.94 -12.14 -7.47
CA ALA A 48 22.86 -12.29 -8.59
C ALA A 48 22.19 -12.15 -9.97
N GLY A 49 20.86 -12.03 -10.03
CA GLY A 49 20.11 -12.00 -11.28
C GLY A 49 20.07 -13.34 -12.03
N ARG A 50 20.52 -14.44 -11.38
CA ARG A 50 20.48 -15.79 -11.97
C ARG A 50 19.07 -16.37 -11.96
N LYS A 51 18.22 -15.92 -11.02
CA LYS A 51 16.80 -16.28 -10.99
C LYS A 51 15.99 -15.20 -11.69
N VAL A 52 15.62 -15.46 -12.94
CA VAL A 52 14.88 -14.52 -13.80
C VAL A 52 13.39 -14.48 -13.45
N VAL A 53 12.81 -15.59 -13.01
CA VAL A 53 11.40 -15.70 -12.63
C VAL A 53 11.29 -15.76 -11.11
N LEU A 54 10.66 -14.76 -10.50
CA LEU A 54 10.38 -14.71 -9.08
C LEU A 54 8.89 -15.00 -8.84
N ASP A 55 8.60 -15.87 -7.88
CA ASP A 55 7.23 -16.11 -7.42
C ASP A 55 6.73 -14.87 -6.65
N ILE A 56 5.47 -14.49 -6.84
CA ILE A 56 4.81 -13.39 -6.11
C ILE A 56 4.93 -13.59 -4.60
N SER A 57 4.77 -14.84 -4.13
CA SER A 57 4.92 -15.20 -2.70
C SER A 57 6.33 -14.92 -2.20
N GLN A 58 7.35 -15.19 -3.03
CA GLN A 58 8.74 -14.90 -2.69
C GLN A 58 8.99 -13.39 -2.63
N LEU A 59 8.46 -12.63 -3.58
CA LEU A 59 8.56 -11.18 -3.59
C LEU A 59 7.90 -10.55 -2.35
N LEU A 60 6.69 -10.98 -1.99
CA LEU A 60 5.97 -10.52 -0.81
C LEU A 60 6.75 -10.80 0.48
N ASN A 61 7.25 -12.03 0.64
CA ASN A 61 8.04 -12.42 1.81
C ASN A 61 9.32 -11.60 1.93
N ILE A 62 10.03 -11.36 0.82
CA ILE A 62 11.22 -10.52 0.79
C ILE A 62 10.87 -9.07 1.15
N ALA A 63 9.84 -8.48 0.53
CA ALA A 63 9.44 -7.10 0.79
C ALA A 63 9.06 -6.88 2.26
N MET A 64 8.31 -7.82 2.84
CA MET A 64 7.92 -7.80 4.25
C MET A 64 9.11 -7.96 5.19
N ALA A 65 10.01 -8.91 4.93
CA ALA A 65 11.23 -9.10 5.74
C ALA A 65 12.15 -7.86 5.69
N LEU A 66 12.22 -7.20 4.53
CA LEU A 66 12.98 -5.96 4.36
C LEU A 66 12.26 -4.72 4.89
N ARG A 67 10.96 -4.80 5.18
CA ARG A 67 10.10 -3.65 5.53
C ARG A 67 10.25 -2.52 4.51
N VAL A 68 10.06 -2.86 3.24
CA VAL A 68 10.13 -1.93 2.11
C VAL A 68 8.87 -2.09 1.26
N PRO A 69 8.20 -1.00 0.84
CA PRO A 69 7.11 -1.06 -0.13
C PRO A 69 7.55 -1.79 -1.40
N MET A 70 6.69 -2.64 -1.95
CA MET A 70 7.02 -3.48 -3.11
C MET A 70 7.46 -2.65 -4.33
N SER A 71 6.89 -1.46 -4.54
CA SER A 71 7.25 -0.55 -5.64
C SER A 71 8.75 -0.25 -5.67
N TYR A 72 9.39 -0.11 -4.51
CA TYR A 72 10.84 0.14 -4.43
C TYR A 72 11.70 -1.07 -4.79
N LEU A 73 11.14 -2.28 -4.84
CA LEU A 73 11.84 -3.46 -5.36
C LEU A 73 11.55 -3.65 -6.84
N LEU A 74 10.36 -3.26 -7.30
CA LEU A 74 9.92 -3.46 -8.67
C LEU A 74 10.40 -2.38 -9.65
N ALA A 75 10.56 -1.14 -9.20
CA ALA A 75 10.93 -0.02 -10.08
C ALA A 75 12.09 0.82 -9.53
N PRO A 76 12.89 1.47 -10.39
CA PRO A 76 13.99 2.35 -9.98
C PRO A 76 13.48 3.74 -9.55
N LEU A 77 12.67 3.82 -8.49
CA LEU A 77 12.00 5.05 -8.03
C LEU A 77 12.92 6.20 -7.59
N GLY A 78 14.23 5.96 -7.46
CA GLY A 78 15.23 7.02 -7.29
C GLY A 78 15.40 7.88 -8.54
N GLU A 79 14.95 7.39 -9.70
CA GLU A 79 14.89 8.08 -10.98
C GLU A 79 13.46 7.96 -11.53
N PRO A 80 12.52 8.81 -11.09
CA PRO A 80 11.08 8.64 -11.36
C PRO A 80 10.73 8.51 -12.85
N ASP A 81 11.41 9.25 -13.71
CA ASP A 81 11.19 9.28 -15.17
C ASP A 81 11.93 8.16 -15.92
N ARG A 82 12.71 7.33 -15.22
CA ARG A 82 13.42 6.21 -15.84
C ARG A 82 12.44 5.10 -16.19
N PRO A 83 12.57 4.46 -17.38
CA PRO A 83 11.78 3.29 -17.73
C PRO A 83 11.96 2.12 -16.75
N LEU A 84 10.95 1.24 -16.70
CA LEU A 84 11.05 -0.02 -15.98
C LEU A 84 12.21 -0.88 -16.49
N ASP A 85 12.90 -1.54 -15.57
CA ASP A 85 14.06 -2.40 -15.82
C ASP A 85 13.80 -3.86 -15.38
N LEU A 86 12.53 -4.24 -15.27
CA LEU A 86 12.12 -5.62 -15.02
C LEU A 86 12.19 -6.44 -16.31
N PRO A 87 12.79 -7.64 -16.28
CA PRO A 87 12.84 -8.51 -17.45
C PRO A 87 11.47 -9.12 -17.74
N ASN A 88 11.25 -9.51 -18.99
CA ASN A 88 10.06 -10.26 -19.45
C ASN A 88 8.72 -9.54 -19.26
N LEU A 89 8.71 -8.20 -19.19
CA LEU A 89 7.48 -7.44 -19.31
C LEU A 89 6.96 -7.49 -20.75
N SER A 90 5.63 -7.43 -20.91
CA SER A 90 5.00 -7.30 -22.22
C SER A 90 5.20 -5.88 -22.79
N GLN A 91 4.88 -5.70 -24.07
CA GLN A 91 4.91 -4.39 -24.73
C GLN A 91 3.98 -3.34 -24.08
N ALA A 92 3.00 -3.76 -23.28
CA ALA A 92 2.13 -2.84 -22.54
C ALA A 92 2.90 -1.97 -21.51
N PHE A 93 4.11 -2.39 -21.12
CA PHE A 93 4.97 -1.62 -20.21
C PHE A 93 6.07 -0.85 -20.96
N GLU A 94 6.10 -0.89 -22.29
CA GLU A 94 7.11 -0.21 -23.07
C GLU A 94 7.02 1.30 -22.87
N GLY A 95 8.12 1.93 -22.45
CA GLY A 95 8.17 3.35 -22.16
C GLY A 95 7.54 3.77 -20.83
N MET A 96 6.84 2.87 -20.12
CA MET A 96 6.28 3.17 -18.81
C MET A 96 7.41 3.52 -17.82
N THR A 97 7.31 4.70 -17.23
CA THR A 97 8.27 5.20 -16.25
C THR A 97 8.04 4.58 -14.88
N ALA A 98 9.06 4.62 -14.02
CA ALA A 98 8.99 4.10 -12.66
C ALA A 98 7.84 4.73 -11.85
N ILE A 99 7.57 6.02 -12.04
CA ILE A 99 6.51 6.75 -11.33
C ILE A 99 5.11 6.47 -11.87
N GLU A 100 4.96 6.24 -13.18
CA GLU A 100 3.71 5.78 -13.76
C GLU A 100 3.39 4.38 -13.26
N PHE A 101 4.40 3.49 -13.25
CA PHE A 101 4.23 2.14 -12.72
C PHE A 101 3.81 2.13 -11.25
N ASP A 102 4.41 2.96 -10.39
CA ASP A 102 4.00 3.08 -9.00
C ASP A 102 2.56 3.62 -8.87
N SER A 103 2.20 4.62 -9.68
CA SER A 103 0.83 5.16 -9.72
C SER A 103 -0.20 4.10 -10.12
N TRP A 104 0.12 3.29 -11.14
CA TRP A 104 -0.68 2.16 -11.60
C TRP A 104 -0.80 1.09 -10.51
N LEU A 105 0.32 0.65 -9.94
CA LEU A 105 0.38 -0.39 -8.91
C LEU A 105 -0.37 0.02 -7.63
N ALA A 106 -0.28 1.30 -7.24
CA ALA A 106 -0.99 1.84 -6.09
C ALA A 106 -2.46 2.18 -6.38
N SER A 107 -2.86 2.21 -7.66
CA SER A 107 -4.16 2.71 -8.13
C SER A 107 -4.43 4.13 -7.62
N SER A 108 -3.46 5.02 -7.82
CA SER A 108 -3.56 6.43 -7.41
C SER A 108 -4.41 7.22 -8.41
N GLN A 109 -5.46 7.90 -7.95
CA GLN A 109 -6.35 8.68 -8.82
C GLN A 109 -5.66 9.91 -9.42
N ASP A 110 -4.80 10.56 -8.65
CA ASP A 110 -4.03 11.74 -9.07
C ASP A 110 -2.59 11.37 -9.47
N GLY A 111 -2.36 10.09 -9.78
CA GLY A 111 -1.07 9.58 -10.21
C GLY A 111 -0.70 10.00 -11.64
N ARG A 112 0.53 9.69 -12.05
CA ARG A 112 0.98 9.96 -13.43
C ARG A 112 0.42 8.97 -14.45
N TYR A 113 0.05 7.78 -14.00
CA TYR A 113 -0.60 6.80 -14.86
C TYR A 113 -2.02 7.22 -15.23
N GLN A 114 -2.34 7.15 -16.51
CA GLN A 114 -3.67 7.48 -17.05
C GLN A 114 -4.40 6.19 -17.45
N PRO A 115 -5.59 5.91 -16.91
CA PRO A 115 -6.38 4.76 -17.33
C PRO A 115 -6.69 4.79 -18.84
N GLU A 116 -6.59 3.63 -19.49
CA GLU A 116 -6.85 3.49 -20.92
C GLU A 116 -8.32 3.20 -21.23
N SER A 117 -9.12 2.87 -20.21
CA SER A 117 -10.54 2.52 -20.36
C SER A 117 -11.42 3.03 -19.21
N LEU A 118 -12.73 3.10 -19.47
CA LEU A 118 -13.71 3.38 -18.44
C LEU A 118 -13.74 2.29 -17.37
N ASP A 119 -13.57 1.03 -17.75
CA ASP A 119 -13.57 -0.09 -16.80
C ASP A 119 -12.38 -0.02 -15.84
N GLU A 120 -11.19 0.30 -16.33
CA GLU A 120 -10.01 0.50 -15.50
C GLU A 120 -10.15 1.70 -14.55
N ARG A 121 -10.71 2.80 -15.07
CA ARG A 121 -11.00 3.99 -14.25
C ARG A 121 -12.04 3.67 -13.16
N ASN A 122 -13.06 2.89 -13.48
CA ASN A 122 -14.09 2.47 -12.52
C ASN A 122 -13.48 1.56 -11.45
N ALA A 123 -12.69 0.56 -11.83
CA ALA A 123 -11.99 -0.31 -10.88
C ALA A 123 -11.08 0.49 -9.91
N THR A 124 -10.36 1.48 -10.42
CA THR A 124 -9.55 2.39 -9.59
C THR A 124 -10.41 3.23 -8.64
N SER A 125 -11.56 3.72 -9.12
CA SER A 125 -12.50 4.51 -8.32
C SER A 125 -13.15 3.67 -7.21
N GLU A 126 -13.52 2.42 -7.51
CA GLU A 126 -14.04 1.45 -6.54
C GLU A 126 -13.01 1.12 -5.46
N LEU A 127 -11.76 0.84 -5.83
CA LEU A 127 -10.70 0.55 -4.87
C LEU A 127 -10.41 1.75 -3.95
N HIS A 128 -10.46 2.97 -4.49
CA HIS A 128 -10.35 4.19 -3.69
C HIS A 128 -11.52 4.33 -2.71
N ALA A 129 -12.76 4.18 -3.20
CA ALA A 129 -13.96 4.24 -2.35
C ALA A 129 -13.91 3.19 -1.22
N LEU A 130 -13.39 1.99 -1.50
CA LEU A 130 -13.19 0.95 -0.49
C LEU A 130 -12.18 1.37 0.60
N ARG A 131 -11.06 1.97 0.21
CA ARG A 131 -10.03 2.48 1.14
C ARG A 131 -10.58 3.61 2.00
N GLU A 132 -11.32 4.53 1.40
CA GLU A 132 -11.97 5.65 2.08
C GLU A 132 -13.06 5.16 3.05
N TRP A 133 -13.92 4.24 2.60
CA TRP A 133 -14.92 3.58 3.45
C TRP A 133 -14.26 2.92 4.67
N SER A 134 -13.18 2.16 4.46
CA SER A 134 -12.43 1.52 5.55
C SER A 134 -11.86 2.53 6.55
N ALA A 135 -11.36 3.68 6.07
CA ALA A 135 -10.84 4.74 6.92
C ALA A 135 -11.93 5.43 7.73
N LEU A 136 -13.06 5.80 7.08
CA LEU A 136 -14.19 6.45 7.74
C LEU A 136 -14.89 5.52 8.74
N THR A 137 -14.96 4.22 8.47
CA THR A 137 -15.48 3.24 9.44
C THR A 137 -14.66 3.22 10.73
N ARG A 138 -13.31 3.27 10.64
CA ARG A 138 -12.45 3.40 11.82
C ARG A 138 -12.63 4.73 12.54
N GLU A 139 -12.78 5.83 11.79
CA GLU A 139 -12.99 7.16 12.38
C GLU A 139 -14.35 7.26 13.08
N ALA A 140 -15.42 6.70 12.49
CA ALA A 140 -16.73 6.64 13.12
C ALA A 140 -16.70 5.86 14.44
N ALA A 141 -15.98 4.73 14.48
CA ALA A 141 -15.78 3.96 15.71
C ALA A 141 -15.03 4.79 16.78
N ARG A 142 -13.98 5.50 16.38
CA ARG A 142 -13.21 6.39 17.28
C ARG A 142 -14.07 7.54 17.83
N LEU A 143 -14.86 8.19 16.97
CA LEU A 143 -15.76 9.29 17.35
C LEU A 143 -16.89 8.81 18.26
N GLN A 144 -17.41 7.59 18.04
CA GLN A 144 -18.41 7.00 18.94
C GLN A 144 -17.84 6.82 20.36
N THR A 145 -16.64 6.24 20.50
CA THR A 145 -16.00 6.11 21.82
C THR A 145 -15.81 7.48 22.49
N MET A 146 -15.40 8.49 21.73
CA MET A 146 -15.22 9.85 22.26
C MET A 146 -16.55 10.46 22.71
N PHE A 147 -17.61 10.31 21.91
CA PHE A 147 -18.96 10.76 22.25
C PHE A 147 -19.48 10.10 23.53
N ASP A 148 -19.28 8.78 23.69
CA ASP A 148 -19.71 8.04 24.89
C ASP A 148 -19.00 8.53 26.15
N LEU A 149 -17.69 8.80 26.07
CA LEU A 149 -16.90 9.35 27.17
C LEU A 149 -17.32 10.78 27.53
N GLU A 150 -17.54 11.62 26.52
CA GLU A 150 -18.00 13.00 26.71
C GLU A 150 -19.40 13.02 27.32
N THR A 151 -20.30 12.13 26.89
CA THR A 151 -21.65 12.00 27.45
C THR A 151 -21.60 11.56 28.91
N ALA A 152 -20.79 10.55 29.23
CA ALA A 152 -20.61 10.07 30.60
C ALA A 152 -20.01 11.15 31.52
N THR A 153 -19.12 12.00 30.99
CA THR A 153 -18.49 13.09 31.75
C THR A 153 -19.39 14.32 31.87
N ALA A 154 -20.14 14.66 30.81
CA ALA A 154 -21.05 15.80 30.76
C ALA A 154 -22.23 15.68 31.73
N ALA A 155 -22.61 14.45 32.12
CA ALA A 155 -23.51 14.20 33.24
C ALA A 155 -23.06 14.88 34.56
N SER A 156 -21.78 15.27 34.65
CA SER A 156 -21.16 15.98 35.78
C SER A 156 -20.97 17.49 35.56
N ALA A 157 -21.04 17.99 34.32
CA ALA A 157 -20.57 19.33 33.92
C ALA A 157 -21.64 20.25 33.31
N GLY A 158 -22.85 19.75 33.06
CA GLY A 158 -23.99 20.52 32.55
C GLY A 158 -24.36 20.20 31.08
N PRO A 159 -25.61 20.46 30.68
CA PRO A 159 -26.24 19.86 29.49
C PRO A 159 -25.83 20.44 28.12
N ASP A 160 -24.90 21.40 28.04
CA ASP A 160 -24.61 22.12 26.80
C ASP A 160 -23.10 22.27 26.54
N SER A 161 -22.37 21.16 26.58
CA SER A 161 -20.95 21.12 26.23
C SER A 161 -20.74 21.35 24.73
N PRO A 162 -20.03 22.41 24.30
CA PRO A 162 -19.73 22.65 22.89
C PRO A 162 -18.89 21.53 22.26
N LEU A 163 -18.06 20.86 23.06
CA LEU A 163 -17.26 19.72 22.63
C LEU A 163 -18.15 18.54 22.24
N LEU A 164 -19.14 18.21 23.09
CA LEU A 164 -20.09 17.13 22.84
C LEU A 164 -20.85 17.35 21.52
N ARG A 165 -21.36 18.56 21.29
CA ARG A 165 -22.04 18.94 20.03
C ARG A 165 -21.13 18.82 18.81
N SER A 166 -19.88 19.21 18.93
CA SER A 166 -18.89 19.09 17.86
C SER A 166 -18.60 17.62 17.52
N THR A 167 -18.38 16.79 18.54
CA THR A 167 -18.17 15.35 18.39
C THR A 167 -19.37 14.67 17.76
N GLU A 168 -20.58 15.00 18.20
CA GLU A 168 -21.83 14.50 17.64
C GLU A 168 -21.99 14.86 16.16
N SER A 169 -21.76 16.12 15.79
CA SER A 169 -21.83 16.57 14.39
C SER A 169 -20.86 15.80 13.52
N ARG A 170 -19.59 15.68 13.94
CA ARG A 170 -18.56 14.95 13.19
C ARG A 170 -18.90 13.47 13.04
N LEU A 171 -19.43 12.85 14.10
CA LEU A 171 -19.86 11.46 14.07
C LEU A 171 -20.99 11.25 13.06
N ASN A 172 -21.98 12.15 13.05
CA ASN A 172 -23.10 12.08 12.11
C ASN A 172 -22.66 12.31 10.66
N ASP A 173 -21.75 13.26 10.41
CA ASP A 173 -21.17 13.50 9.09
C ASP A 173 -20.38 12.28 8.59
N THR A 174 -19.54 11.71 9.46
CA THR A 174 -18.73 10.53 9.13
C THR A 174 -19.63 9.33 8.81
N ARG A 175 -20.67 9.08 9.61
CA ARG A 175 -21.64 8.00 9.36
C ARG A 175 -22.39 8.14 8.06
N ARG A 176 -22.84 9.36 7.73
CA ARG A 176 -23.51 9.66 6.48
C ARG A 176 -22.60 9.34 5.30
N GLU A 177 -21.35 9.76 5.37
CA GLU A 177 -20.38 9.53 4.30
C GLU A 177 -20.00 8.05 4.15
N THR A 178 -19.76 7.35 5.26
CA THR A 178 -19.57 5.89 5.27
C THR A 178 -20.76 5.18 4.63
N GLY A 179 -22.00 5.59 4.94
CA GLY A 179 -23.21 5.03 4.35
C GLY A 179 -23.32 5.28 2.84
N ARG A 180 -22.93 6.48 2.37
CA ARG A 180 -22.88 6.83 0.95
C ARG A 180 -21.89 5.94 0.19
N LEU A 181 -20.67 5.79 0.71
CA LEU A 181 -19.65 4.93 0.10
C LEU A 181 -20.04 3.45 0.13
N ALA A 182 -20.65 2.98 1.22
CA ALA A 182 -21.15 1.61 1.32
C ALA A 182 -22.22 1.32 0.27
N ALA A 183 -23.16 2.26 0.04
CA ALA A 183 -24.18 2.11 -1.00
C ALA A 183 -23.58 2.07 -2.41
N TYR A 184 -22.60 2.94 -2.69
CA TYR A 184 -21.84 2.92 -3.95
C TYR A 184 -21.13 1.58 -4.16
N LEU A 185 -20.36 1.11 -3.18
CA LEU A 185 -19.63 -0.16 -3.23
C LEU A 185 -20.58 -1.37 -3.40
N LYS A 186 -21.72 -1.39 -2.69
CA LYS A 186 -22.76 -2.42 -2.86
C LYS A 186 -23.33 -2.43 -4.27
N SER A 187 -23.55 -1.26 -4.88
CA SER A 187 -24.02 -1.17 -6.26
C SER A 187 -23.01 -1.69 -7.28
N ALA A 188 -21.71 -1.65 -6.94
CA ALA A 188 -20.63 -2.24 -7.71
C ALA A 188 -20.35 -3.72 -7.35
N GLY A 189 -21.14 -4.34 -6.46
CA GLY A 189 -21.05 -5.76 -6.11
C GLY A 189 -20.14 -6.11 -4.92
N TRP A 190 -19.59 -5.12 -4.23
CA TRP A 190 -18.76 -5.33 -3.04
C TRP A 190 -19.60 -5.73 -1.82
N GLN A 191 -19.05 -6.64 -1.01
CA GLN A 191 -19.65 -7.07 0.27
C GLN A 191 -19.06 -6.22 1.40
N VAL A 192 -19.64 -5.04 1.62
CA VAL A 192 -19.30 -4.15 2.75
C VAL A 192 -20.46 -4.09 3.73
N GLU A 193 -20.19 -4.35 5.01
CA GLU A 193 -21.21 -4.33 6.08
C GLU A 193 -21.50 -2.91 6.57
#